data_AF-A0A2E8M902-F1
#
_entry.id   AF-A0A2E8M902-F1
#
_cell.length_a   1.000
_cell.length_b   1.000
_cell.length_c   1.000
_cell.angle_alpha   90.00
_cell.angle_beta   90.00
_cell.angle_gamma   90.00
#
_symmetry.space_group_name_H-M   'P 1'
#
loop_
_entity.id
_entity.type
_entity.pdbx_description
1 polymer ?
#
loop_
_entity_poly.entity_id
_entity_poly.type
_entity_poly.pdbx_seq_one_letter_code
_entity_poly.pdbx_strand_id
1 'polypeptide(L)' 'MITDTFQLACSTCANNFLHSDNDAAGWAIAVMLLVIVPLAGGILALFIRMARRERTALDPQYSDDYIPPSS' A
#
# COMPACT_ATOMS: atom_id res chain seq x y z
N MET A 1 2.70 10.38 25.50
CA MET A 1 1.67 11.01 24.63
C MET A 1 2.15 11.02 23.19
N ILE A 2 2.31 9.84 22.57
CA ILE A 2 2.73 9.66 21.15
C ILE A 2 1.58 9.04 20.31
N THR A 3 0.42 8.81 20.93
CA THR A 3 -0.68 8.03 20.36
C THR A 3 -1.88 8.86 19.93
N ASP A 4 -1.69 10.15 19.62
CA ASP A 4 -2.76 10.94 19.01
C ASP A 4 -2.42 11.15 17.52
N THR A 5 -3.27 10.58 16.65
CA THR A 5 -3.40 10.83 15.19
C THR A 5 -2.64 9.96 14.18
N PHE A 6 -2.28 8.71 14.48
CA PHE A 6 -2.17 7.71 13.40
C PHE A 6 -3.55 7.06 13.17
N GLN A 7 -4.47 7.81 12.56
CA GLN A 7 -5.71 7.23 12.02
C GLN A 7 -5.35 6.37 10.79
N LEU A 8 -4.94 5.13 11.04
CA LEU A 8 -4.73 4.09 10.03
C LEU A 8 -6.04 3.59 9.39
N ALA A 9 -7.18 4.02 9.91
CA ALA A 9 -8.50 3.70 9.40
C ALA A 9 -8.92 4.71 8.33
N CYS A 10 -9.47 4.24 7.20
CA CYS A 10 -10.10 5.11 6.22
C CYS A 10 -11.26 5.91 6.85
N SER A 11 -11.62 7.04 6.25
CA SER A 11 -12.64 7.96 6.79
C SER A 11 -13.95 7.26 7.17
N THR A 12 -14.36 6.24 6.40
CA THR A 12 -15.53 5.41 6.69
C THR A 12 -15.36 4.57 7.96
N CYS A 13 -14.23 3.89 8.12
CA CYS A 13 -13.95 3.09 9.31
C CYS A 13 -13.80 3.99 10.56
N ALA A 14 -13.13 5.13 10.42
CA ALA A 14 -12.97 6.11 11.50
C ALA A 14 -14.31 6.71 11.97
N ASN A 15 -15.24 6.98 11.04
CA ASN A 15 -16.55 7.52 11.38
C ASN A 15 -17.45 6.50 12.09
N ASN A 16 -17.36 5.21 11.72
CA ASN A 16 -18.08 4.13 12.39
C ASN A 16 -17.54 3.85 13.80
N PHE A 17 -16.24 4.05 14.02
CA PHE A 17 -15.66 4.00 15.37
C PHE A 17 -16.23 5.07 16.31
N LEU A 18 -16.55 6.25 15.77
CA LEU A 18 -17.03 7.39 16.58
C LEU A 18 -18.42 7.17 17.20
N HIS A 19 -19.24 6.32 16.58
CA HIS A 19 -20.65 6.10 16.96
C HIS A 19 -20.90 4.73 17.60
N SER A 20 -19.84 3.92 17.77
CA SER A 20 -19.94 2.58 18.33
C SER A 20 -19.67 2.63 19.83
N ASP A 21 -20.68 2.36 20.65
CA ASP A 21 -20.48 2.07 22.07
C ASP A 21 -19.68 0.77 22.25
N ASN A 22 -18.41 0.93 22.63
CA ASN A 22 -17.47 0.00 23.29
C ASN A 22 -17.21 -1.42 22.69
N ASP A 23 -15.91 -1.70 22.57
CA ASP A 23 -15.19 -2.95 22.26
C ASP A 23 -15.54 -3.70 20.96
N ALA A 24 -16.80 -4.05 20.70
CA ALA A 24 -17.15 -4.99 19.62
C ALA A 24 -16.80 -4.45 18.22
N ALA A 25 -17.11 -3.19 17.92
CA ALA A 25 -16.76 -2.61 16.62
C ALA A 25 -15.24 -2.39 16.47
N GLY A 26 -14.52 -2.16 17.58
CA GLY A 26 -13.08 -2.02 17.54
C GLY A 26 -12.37 -3.32 17.16
N TRP A 27 -12.82 -4.44 17.71
CA TRP A 27 -12.34 -5.76 17.30
C TRP A 27 -12.69 -6.09 15.84
N ALA A 28 -13.88 -5.73 15.38
CA ALA A 28 -14.27 -5.95 13.98
C ALA A 28 -13.37 -5.20 12.99
N ILE A 29 -13.02 -3.95 13.31
CA ILE A 29 -12.16 -3.15 12.43
C ILE A 29 -10.69 -3.61 12.51
N ALA A 30 -10.22 -4.05 13.68
CA ALA A 30 -8.91 -4.67 13.80
C ALA A 30 -8.76 -5.92 12.92
N VAL A 31 -9.79 -6.78 12.88
CA VAL A 31 -9.81 -7.97 12.00
C VAL A 31 -9.80 -7.58 10.52
N MET A 32 -10.58 -6.56 10.13
CA MET A 32 -10.56 -6.05 8.75
C MET A 32 -9.17 -5.56 8.34
N LEU A 33 -8.50 -4.78 9.20
CA LEU A 33 -7.14 -4.31 8.92
C LEU A 33 -6.13 -5.47 8.86
N LEU A 34 -6.28 -6.47 9.72
CA LEU A 34 -5.46 -7.69 9.70
C LEU A 34 -5.56 -8.42 8.36
N VAL A 35 -6.69 -8.35 7.65
CA VAL A 35 -6.85 -8.97 6.32
C VAL A 35 -6.38 -8.04 5.20
N ILE A 36 -6.73 -6.76 5.26
CA ILE A 36 -6.43 -5.79 4.19
C ILE A 36 -4.92 -5.52 4.08
N VAL A 37 -4.22 -5.37 5.20
CA VAL A 37 -2.79 -5.06 5.23
C VAL A 37 -1.94 -6.14 4.54
N PRO A 38 -2.06 -7.45 4.85
CA PRO A 38 -1.31 -8.48 4.14
C PRO A 38 -1.76 -8.66 2.69
N LEU A 39 -3.02 -8.40 2.36
CA LEU A 39 -3.50 -8.45 0.98
C LEU A 39 -2.85 -7.34 0.14
N ALA A 40 -2.89 -6.10 0.61
CA ALA A 40 -2.23 -4.96 -0.03
C ALA A 40 -0.70 -5.15 -0.07
N GLY A 41 -0.12 -5.65 1.03
CA GLY A 41 1.30 -5.98 1.11
C GLY A 41 1.71 -7.07 0.12
N GLY A 42 0.87 -8.09 -0.07
CA GLY A 42 1.08 -9.15 -1.05
C GLY A 42 1.07 -8.61 -2.48
N ILE A 43 0.10 -7.78 -2.83
CA ILE A 43 0.02 -7.11 -4.12
C ILE A 43 1.28 -6.26 -4.37
N LEU A 44 1.67 -5.43 -3.40
CA LEU A 44 2.87 -4.60 -3.49
C LEU A 44 4.14 -5.45 -3.66
N ALA A 45 4.26 -6.55 -2.92
CA ALA A 45 5.39 -7.47 -3.04
C ALA A 45 5.47 -8.12 -4.43
N LEU A 46 4.33 -8.44 -5.05
CA LEU A 46 4.26 -8.95 -6.41
C LEU A 46 4.68 -7.88 -7.42
N PHE A 47 4.19 -6.64 -7.29
CA PHE A 47 4.65 -5.51 -8.12
C PHE A 47 6.15 -5.32 -8.06
N ILE A 48 6.73 -5.31 -6.85
CA ILE A 48 8.18 -5.19 -6.67
C ILE A 48 8.91 -6.34 -7.36
N ARG A 49 8.41 -7.58 -7.25
CA ARG A 49 9.01 -8.72 -7.92
C ARG A 49 8.94 -8.60 -9.44
N MET A 50 7.83 -8.13 -9.99
CA MET A 50 7.70 -7.89 -11.44
C MET A 50 8.67 -6.82 -11.90
N ALA A 51 8.71 -5.65 -11.24
CA ALA A 51 9.64 -4.58 -11.60
C ALA A 51 11.11 -5.01 -11.51
N ARG A 52 11.47 -5.86 -10.53
CA ARG A 52 12.83 -6.41 -10.43
C ARG A 52 13.13 -7.38 -11.57
N ARG A 53 12.16 -8.24 -11.95
CA ARG A 53 12.29 -9.15 -13.10
C ARG A 53 12.44 -8.38 -14.40
N GLU A 54 11.60 -7.37 -14.61
CA GLU A 54 11.67 -6.48 -15.76
C GLU A 54 13.07 -5.88 -15.87
N ARG A 55 13.63 -5.31 -14.80
CA ARG A 55 14.99 -4.74 -14.83
C ARG A 55 16.09 -5.78 -15.13
N THR A 56 15.95 -7.02 -14.67
CA THR A 56 16.95 -8.07 -14.95
C THR A 56 16.83 -8.66 -16.35
N ALA A 57 15.63 -8.64 -16.92
CA ALA A 57 15.34 -9.19 -18.24
C ALA A 57 15.25 -8.10 -19.33
N LEU A 58 15.37 -6.83 -18.94
CA LEU A 58 15.48 -5.71 -19.88
C LEU A 58 16.84 -5.85 -20.56
N ASP A 59 16.81 -6.19 -21.83
CA ASP A 59 18.01 -6.23 -22.65
C ASP A 59 18.54 -4.80 -22.83
N PRO A 60 19.75 -4.47 -22.32
CA PRO A 60 20.33 -3.13 -22.45
C PRO A 60 20.49 -2.71 -23.92
N GLN A 61 20.54 -3.66 -24.86
CA GLN A 61 20.66 -3.38 -26.28
C GLN A 61 19.42 -2.68 -26.88
N TYR A 62 18.24 -2.87 -26.27
CA TYR A 62 16.98 -2.30 -26.73
C TYR A 62 16.45 -1.18 -25.82
N SER A 63 17.22 -0.75 -24.82
CA SER A 63 16.88 0.46 -24.06
C SER A 63 17.21 1.69 -24.91
N ASP A 64 16.19 2.46 -25.27
CA ASP A 64 16.38 3.76 -25.94
C ASP A 64 17.13 4.70 -24.98
N ASP A 65 18.39 4.99 -25.32
CA ASP A 65 19.11 6.08 -24.68
C ASP A 65 18.54 7.41 -25.17
N TYR A 66 18.26 8.32 -24.25
CA TYR A 66 17.80 9.66 -24.60
C TYR A 66 18.91 10.40 -25.37
N ILE A 67 18.67 10.70 -26.65
CA ILE A 67 19.56 11.51 -27.47
C ILE A 67 19.04 12.96 -27.47
N PRO A 68 19.77 13.93 -26.90
CA PRO A 68 19.37 15.33 -26.96
C PRO A 68 19.42 15.85 -28.41
N PRO A 69 18.55 16.81 -28.78
CA PRO A 69 18.55 17.38 -30.13
C PRO A 69 19.89 18.08 -30.39
N SER A 70 20.51 17.80 -31.55
CA SER A 70 21.68 18.55 -32.02
C SER A 70 21.25 19.96 -32.40
N SER A 71 21.71 20.95 -31.63
CA SER A 71 21.54 22.39 -31.90
C SER A 71 22.16 22.80 -33.24
#